data_AF-A0A433Q9A8-F1
#
_entry.id   AF-A0A433Q9A8-F1
#
_cell.length_a   1.000
_cell.length_b   1.000
_cell.length_c   1.000
_cell.angle_alpha   90.00
_cell.angle_beta   90.00
_cell.angle_gamma   90.00
#
_symmetry.space_group_name_H-M   'P 1'
#
loop_
_entity.id
_entity.type
_entity.pdbx_description
1 polymer ?
#
loop_
_entity_poly.entity_id
_entity_poly.type
_entity_poly.pdbx_seq_one_letter_code
_entity_poly.pdbx_strand_id
1 'polypeptide(L)'
;MHLQFLQELKILVSNEDSLMDGASLEHYYNFWPQSYEGMSNDYYEKFYDFVMQNVDVFYTRSNRGQWINYQKAVFEDAELISSANKKEFSKIVSDFLIERNINVVQLPLSILTRLPKRQIVTPKLVRNNIRHATKAFVEKMEKDVFIAFFEYLLSDKDFAELRGCTILPLMDMSFGTFGAGENQFYIASEAEMALFPNLSSRFVNQRRISKSIIAKLKSEQATTVLNVKNFDHDVFVRLVSDKLLRGDRTDIDKWLGNIWDYVDADPSIDMAAFENIPILPTIGSTMLVSLNRKLPLLYEDRRQPDINAIMIKIGTHVIDKRYSNRLTDFVLDFSATNVLKCIHLASTNAKRSIKELLLPLSAIERDTLKTFLQRNDYDLFNSQSVRSSRSIDILCQLPIFRAFESSLNVVYKPAKECHLLPQDLPVFSVRSGMAILCNDYTDGNFAAKINIPELSVVDHVRDNVLPFLKNPLPGPKIDEYQKFLYSQLRREVATALQDVKTAPDHPKQ
;
A
#
# COMPACT_ATOMS: atom_id res chain seq x y z
N MET A 1 10.64 62.41 -43.73
CA MET A 1 10.38 61.81 -45.06
C MET A 1 10.12 60.31 -44.98
N HIS A 2 11.08 59.42 -44.68
CA HIS A 2 10.79 57.97 -44.66
C HIS A 2 9.67 57.58 -43.66
N LEU A 3 9.69 58.11 -42.44
CA LEU A 3 8.60 57.85 -41.48
C LEU A 3 7.23 58.36 -41.95
N GLN A 4 7.21 59.50 -42.64
CA GLN A 4 5.99 60.07 -43.22
C GLN A 4 5.47 59.19 -44.35
N PHE A 5 6.37 58.68 -45.21
CA PHE A 5 6.04 57.67 -46.22
C PHE A 5 5.45 56.40 -45.60
N LEU A 6 6.04 55.88 -44.51
CA LEU A 6 5.47 54.73 -43.80
C LEU A 6 4.10 55.05 -43.19
N GLN A 7 3.86 56.27 -42.70
CA GLN A 7 2.55 56.68 -42.20
C GLN A 7 1.50 56.76 -43.32
N GLU A 8 1.84 57.31 -44.48
CA GLU A 8 0.96 57.37 -45.65
C GLU A 8 0.66 55.96 -46.20
N LEU A 9 1.67 55.08 -46.22
CA LEU A 9 1.50 53.66 -46.58
C LEU A 9 0.49 52.95 -45.68
N LYS A 10 0.43 53.24 -44.38
CA LYS A 10 -0.57 52.62 -43.49
C LYS A 10 -1.99 52.90 -43.97
N ILE A 11 -2.25 54.13 -44.40
CA ILE A 11 -3.58 54.57 -44.88
C ILE A 11 -3.93 53.83 -46.16
N LEU A 12 -2.96 53.66 -47.06
CA LEU A 12 -3.16 52.97 -48.34
C LEU A 12 -3.42 51.47 -48.19
N VAL A 13 -2.83 50.84 -47.17
CA VAL A 13 -2.90 49.38 -46.98
C VAL A 13 -3.99 48.99 -45.96
N SER A 14 -4.41 49.91 -45.08
CA SER A 14 -5.53 49.70 -44.14
C SER A 14 -6.84 50.19 -44.78
N ASN A 15 -7.55 49.34 -45.55
CA ASN A 15 -8.95 49.61 -45.87
C ASN A 15 -9.79 49.51 -44.58
N GLU A 16 -10.66 50.49 -44.34
CA GLU A 16 -11.32 50.76 -43.03
C GLU A 16 -12.09 49.57 -42.41
N ASP A 17 -12.36 48.49 -43.14
CA ASP A 17 -13.11 47.31 -42.67
C ASP A 17 -12.37 45.97 -42.74
N SER A 18 -11.09 45.93 -43.18
CA SER A 18 -10.36 44.66 -43.35
C SER A 18 -9.09 44.57 -42.49
N LEU A 19 -8.95 43.46 -41.76
CA LEU A 19 -7.67 43.07 -41.15
C LEU A 19 -6.56 43.05 -42.22
N MET A 20 -5.37 43.55 -41.87
CA MET A 20 -4.20 43.43 -42.75
C MET A 20 -3.90 41.94 -42.95
N ASP A 21 -3.86 41.51 -44.21
CA ASP A 21 -3.38 40.17 -44.51
C ASP A 21 -1.85 40.09 -44.31
N GLY A 22 -1.34 38.86 -44.16
CA GLY A 22 0.07 38.64 -43.87
C GLY A 22 1.00 39.16 -44.97
N ALA A 23 0.57 39.11 -46.22
CA ALA A 23 1.38 39.53 -47.38
C ALA A 23 1.54 41.05 -47.45
N SER A 24 0.46 41.78 -47.19
CA SER A 24 0.43 43.25 -47.14
C SER A 24 1.27 43.78 -45.98
N LEU A 25 1.22 43.09 -44.83
CA LEU A 25 2.05 43.44 -43.68
C LEU A 25 3.54 43.16 -43.92
N GLU A 26 3.87 42.04 -44.57
CA GLU A 26 5.23 41.73 -44.98
C GLU A 26 5.76 42.77 -45.99
N HIS A 27 4.93 43.17 -46.95
CA HIS A 27 5.27 44.23 -47.91
C HIS A 27 5.53 45.57 -47.23
N TYR A 28 4.71 45.96 -46.25
CA TYR A 28 4.94 47.17 -45.45
C TYR A 28 6.31 47.13 -44.74
N TYR A 29 6.67 46.02 -44.10
CA TYR A 29 7.95 45.88 -43.41
C TYR A 29 9.15 45.74 -44.37
N ASN A 30 8.93 45.40 -45.64
CA ASN A 30 9.99 45.42 -46.66
C ASN A 30 10.49 46.83 -47.00
N PHE A 31 9.70 47.87 -46.73
CA PHE A 31 10.15 49.26 -46.86
C PHE A 31 11.01 49.72 -45.67
N TRP A 32 11.06 48.96 -44.58
CA TRP A 32 11.91 49.34 -43.45
C TRP A 32 13.40 49.18 -43.82
N PRO A 33 14.30 49.98 -43.24
CA PRO A 33 15.73 49.80 -43.45
C PRO A 33 16.19 48.41 -42.94
N GLN A 34 16.60 47.51 -43.86
CA GLN A 34 16.98 46.12 -43.56
C GLN A 34 18.48 45.78 -43.73
N SER A 35 19.31 46.59 -44.37
CA SER A 35 20.77 46.33 -44.50
C SER A 35 21.62 47.60 -44.66
N TYR A 36 22.82 47.61 -44.09
CA TYR A 36 23.74 48.76 -44.19
C TYR A 36 24.27 49.01 -45.62
N GLU A 37 24.02 48.10 -46.56
CA GLU A 37 24.50 48.23 -47.93
C GLU A 37 23.87 49.44 -48.62
N GLY A 38 24.68 50.50 -48.78
CA GLY A 38 24.30 51.73 -49.49
C GLY A 38 23.65 52.83 -48.64
N MET A 39 23.50 52.66 -47.32
CA MET A 39 22.88 53.65 -46.44
C MET A 39 23.78 53.98 -45.24
N SER A 40 23.87 55.26 -44.86
CA SER A 40 24.70 55.72 -43.73
C SER A 40 24.23 55.10 -42.40
N ASN A 41 25.17 54.65 -41.56
CA ASN A 41 24.86 54.14 -40.21
C ASN A 41 24.06 55.16 -39.38
N ASP A 42 24.35 56.45 -39.54
CA ASP A 42 23.64 57.56 -38.88
C ASP A 42 22.16 57.62 -39.26
N TYR A 43 21.82 57.34 -40.52
CA TYR A 43 20.43 57.27 -40.97
C TYR A 43 19.71 56.08 -40.33
N TYR A 44 20.37 54.92 -40.31
CA TYR A 44 19.85 53.69 -39.72
C TYR A 44 19.54 53.87 -38.23
N GLU A 45 20.50 54.36 -37.45
CA GLU A 45 20.32 54.59 -36.02
C GLU A 45 19.21 55.61 -35.75
N LYS A 46 19.23 56.76 -36.45
CA LYS A 46 18.18 57.77 -36.32
C LYS A 46 16.80 57.23 -36.67
N PHE A 47 16.67 56.42 -37.71
CA PHE A 47 15.38 55.83 -38.09
C PHE A 47 14.80 54.99 -36.95
N TYR A 48 15.59 54.05 -36.42
CA TYR A 48 15.15 53.17 -35.34
C TYR A 48 14.90 53.95 -34.04
N ASP A 49 15.73 54.94 -33.73
CA ASP A 49 15.53 55.83 -32.57
C ASP A 49 14.20 56.59 -32.68
N PHE A 50 13.87 57.14 -33.85
CA PHE A 50 12.61 57.83 -34.06
C PHE A 50 11.40 56.90 -33.97
N VAL A 51 11.48 55.70 -34.58
CA VAL A 51 10.43 54.67 -34.49
C VAL A 51 10.12 54.33 -33.02
N MET A 52 11.13 54.31 -32.16
CA MET A 52 10.98 53.98 -30.75
C MET A 52 10.42 55.12 -29.90
N GLN A 53 10.43 56.38 -30.35
CA GLN A 53 10.11 57.51 -29.46
C GLN A 53 8.61 57.75 -29.24
N ASN A 54 7.74 57.63 -30.26
CA ASN A 54 6.26 57.67 -30.11
C ASN A 54 5.50 57.54 -31.44
N VAL A 55 6.05 56.83 -32.44
CA VAL A 55 5.36 56.70 -33.73
C VAL A 55 4.60 55.38 -33.79
N ASP A 56 3.31 55.42 -34.13
CA ASP A 56 2.45 54.24 -34.23
C ASP A 56 2.72 53.43 -35.51
N VAL A 57 3.90 52.81 -35.64
CA VAL A 57 4.36 52.11 -36.86
C VAL A 57 4.33 50.59 -36.78
N PHE A 58 3.96 50.03 -35.63
CA PHE A 58 3.89 48.59 -35.45
C PHE A 58 2.44 48.13 -35.54
N TYR A 59 2.15 47.13 -36.37
CA TYR A 59 0.81 46.56 -36.48
C TYR A 59 0.62 45.36 -35.55
N THR A 60 -0.53 45.30 -34.88
CA THR A 60 -0.98 44.12 -34.13
C THR A 60 -2.40 43.76 -34.56
N ARG A 61 -2.70 42.45 -34.61
CA ARG A 61 -4.05 41.93 -34.87
C ARG A 61 -4.99 42.01 -33.66
N SER A 62 -4.47 42.38 -32.48
CA SER A 62 -5.27 42.56 -31.27
C SER A 62 -6.34 43.64 -31.47
N ASN A 63 -7.47 43.54 -30.76
CA ASN A 63 -8.58 44.50 -30.85
C ASN A 63 -9.07 44.77 -32.29
N ARG A 64 -9.13 43.73 -33.14
CA ARG A 64 -9.54 43.82 -34.57
C ARG A 64 -8.55 44.55 -35.48
N GLY A 65 -7.30 44.69 -35.07
CA GLY A 65 -6.25 45.31 -35.88
C GLY A 65 -6.02 46.76 -35.50
N GLN A 66 -4.79 47.11 -35.12
CA GLN A 66 -4.42 48.48 -34.77
C GLN A 66 -2.92 48.73 -34.99
N TRP A 67 -2.60 49.98 -35.27
CA TRP A 67 -1.22 50.48 -35.30
C TRP A 67 -0.86 51.06 -33.94
N ILE A 68 0.27 50.66 -33.39
CA ILE A 68 0.72 51.00 -32.05
C ILE A 68 2.17 51.45 -32.06
N ASN A 69 2.53 52.25 -31.06
CA ASN A 69 3.90 52.64 -30.79
C ASN A 69 4.71 51.54 -30.12
N TYR A 70 6.02 51.75 -30.07
CA TYR A 70 6.99 50.83 -29.50
C TYR A 70 6.71 50.47 -28.03
N GLN A 71 6.26 51.44 -27.24
CA GLN A 71 6.02 51.29 -25.80
C GLN A 71 4.84 50.37 -25.49
N LYS A 72 3.84 50.32 -26.38
CA LYS A 72 2.65 49.48 -26.27
C LYS A 72 2.82 48.10 -26.90
N ALA A 73 3.89 47.89 -27.67
CA ALA A 73 4.13 46.67 -28.42
C ALA A 73 4.82 45.60 -27.57
N VAL A 74 4.30 44.37 -27.67
CA VAL A 74 4.98 43.17 -27.18
C VAL A 74 5.49 42.39 -28.39
N PHE A 75 6.78 42.17 -28.49
CA PHE A 75 7.39 41.56 -29.65
C PHE A 75 7.60 40.06 -29.47
N GLU A 76 7.59 39.30 -30.56
CA GLU A 76 7.91 37.88 -30.54
C GLU A 76 9.33 37.64 -29.98
N ASP A 77 9.51 36.46 -29.38
CA ASP A 77 10.83 36.04 -28.90
C ASP A 77 11.69 35.59 -30.09
N ALA A 78 12.78 36.31 -30.33
CA ALA A 78 13.70 36.06 -31.44
C ALA A 78 14.27 34.63 -31.41
N GLU A 79 14.48 34.06 -30.21
CA GLU A 79 14.98 32.69 -30.07
C GLU A 79 13.93 31.66 -30.50
N LEU A 80 12.64 31.98 -30.35
CA LEU A 80 11.55 31.11 -30.77
C LEU A 80 11.30 31.17 -32.28
N ILE A 81 11.46 32.33 -32.90
CA ILE A 81 11.20 32.47 -34.34
C ILE A 81 12.41 32.13 -35.23
N SER A 82 13.62 32.03 -34.67
CA SER A 82 14.84 31.76 -35.44
C SER A 82 14.96 30.32 -35.96
N SER A 83 14.21 29.37 -35.40
CA SER A 83 14.23 27.97 -35.83
C SER A 83 12.89 27.56 -36.48
N ALA A 84 12.96 26.89 -37.63
CA ALA A 84 11.77 26.47 -38.38
C ALA A 84 10.80 25.63 -37.52
N ASN A 85 11.34 24.73 -36.69
CA ASN A 85 10.58 23.84 -35.82
C ASN A 85 9.82 24.57 -34.70
N LYS A 86 10.23 25.80 -34.34
CA LYS A 86 9.59 26.59 -33.29
C LYS A 86 8.70 27.71 -33.83
N LYS A 87 8.71 27.95 -35.16
CA LYS A 87 7.91 29.01 -35.79
C LYS A 87 6.41 28.77 -35.64
N GLU A 88 5.97 27.53 -35.79
CA GLU A 88 4.56 27.14 -35.58
C GLU A 88 4.12 27.33 -34.13
N PHE A 89 4.94 26.85 -33.19
CA PHE A 89 4.74 27.09 -31.76
C PHE A 89 4.68 28.59 -31.42
N SER A 90 5.62 29.39 -31.93
CA SER A 90 5.65 30.84 -31.72
C SER A 90 4.37 31.50 -32.24
N LYS A 91 3.89 31.08 -33.42
CA LYS A 91 2.64 31.58 -34.00
C LYS A 91 1.44 31.28 -33.09
N ILE A 92 1.35 30.06 -32.55
CA ILE A 92 0.26 29.66 -31.65
C ILE A 92 0.27 30.47 -30.35
N VAL A 93 1.46 30.73 -29.78
CA VAL A 93 1.59 31.60 -28.61
C VAL A 93 1.17 33.04 -28.92
N SER A 94 1.63 33.59 -30.05
CA SER A 94 1.27 34.93 -30.49
C SER A 94 -0.24 35.05 -30.73
N ASP A 95 -0.84 34.11 -31.45
CA ASP A 95 -2.29 34.06 -31.72
C ASP A 95 -3.09 34.01 -30.41
N PHE A 96 -2.70 33.14 -29.47
CA PHE A 96 -3.33 33.04 -28.15
C PHE A 96 -3.30 34.36 -27.36
N LEU A 97 -2.15 35.03 -27.35
CA LEU A 97 -2.00 36.31 -26.65
C LEU A 97 -2.80 37.42 -27.35
N ILE A 98 -2.83 37.44 -28.68
CA ILE A 98 -3.64 38.36 -29.49
C ILE A 98 -5.13 38.20 -29.19
N GLU A 99 -5.63 36.96 -29.10
CA GLU A 99 -7.02 36.65 -28.72
C GLU A 99 -7.37 37.15 -27.31
N ARG A 100 -6.36 37.31 -26.44
CA ARG A 100 -6.49 37.89 -25.09
C ARG A 100 -6.28 39.40 -25.06
N ASN A 101 -6.31 40.06 -26.23
CA ASN A 101 -6.10 41.49 -26.41
C ASN A 101 -4.72 41.99 -25.95
N ILE A 102 -3.70 41.11 -25.99
CA ILE A 102 -2.31 41.52 -25.84
C ILE A 102 -1.80 42.01 -27.19
N ASN A 103 -1.13 43.17 -27.18
CA ASN A 103 -0.59 43.85 -28.35
C ASN A 103 0.67 43.15 -28.90
N VAL A 104 0.55 41.88 -29.28
CA VAL A 104 1.68 41.15 -29.89
C VAL A 104 1.91 41.65 -31.31
N VAL A 105 3.14 42.01 -31.61
CA VAL A 105 3.62 42.47 -32.92
C VAL A 105 4.51 41.40 -33.52
N GLN A 106 4.14 40.96 -34.72
CA GLN A 106 4.87 39.95 -35.47
C GLN A 106 5.69 40.65 -36.55
N LEU A 107 7.01 40.50 -36.49
CA LEU A 107 7.96 41.19 -37.38
C LEU A 107 8.85 40.19 -38.11
N PRO A 108 9.34 40.56 -39.30
CA PRO A 108 10.48 39.89 -39.90
C PRO A 108 11.67 39.85 -38.93
N LEU A 109 12.36 38.70 -38.85
CA LEU A 109 13.49 38.47 -37.95
C LEU A 109 14.61 39.52 -38.13
N SER A 110 14.83 39.99 -39.36
CA SER A 110 15.81 41.04 -39.71
C SER A 110 15.55 42.37 -39.00
N ILE A 111 14.27 42.71 -38.77
CA ILE A 111 13.86 43.93 -38.07
C ILE A 111 13.86 43.68 -36.56
N LEU A 112 13.28 42.57 -36.12
CA LEU A 112 13.15 42.24 -34.69
C LEU A 112 14.51 42.24 -33.96
N THR A 113 15.54 41.67 -34.59
CA THR A 113 16.89 41.57 -34.04
C THR A 113 17.56 42.94 -33.79
N ARG A 114 17.04 44.01 -34.41
CA ARG A 114 17.62 45.37 -34.34
C ARG A 114 16.95 46.28 -33.32
N LEU A 115 15.84 45.85 -32.71
CA LEU A 115 15.12 46.64 -31.72
C LEU A 115 15.71 46.40 -30.30
N PRO A 116 16.42 47.39 -29.69
CA PRO A 116 16.98 47.28 -28.35
C PRO A 116 15.93 47.44 -27.23
N LYS A 117 16.10 46.73 -26.11
CA LYS A 117 15.28 46.89 -24.88
C LYS A 117 13.76 46.77 -25.12
N ARG A 118 13.36 45.85 -26.01
CA ARG A 118 11.96 45.57 -26.35
C ARG A 118 11.26 44.76 -25.25
N GLN A 119 9.96 45.00 -25.08
CA GLN A 119 9.10 44.08 -24.35
C GLN A 119 8.90 42.85 -25.22
N ILE A 120 9.30 41.68 -24.75
CA ILE A 120 9.16 40.42 -25.49
C ILE A 120 8.05 39.57 -24.88
N VAL A 121 7.51 38.67 -25.69
CA VAL A 121 6.75 37.52 -25.19
C VAL A 121 7.68 36.75 -24.25
N THR A 122 7.25 36.60 -23.00
CA THR A 122 7.97 35.85 -21.96
C THR A 122 7.13 34.69 -21.47
N PRO A 123 7.74 33.63 -20.90
CA PRO A 123 6.98 32.56 -20.28
C PRO A 123 6.05 33.07 -19.18
N LYS A 124 6.45 34.11 -18.42
CA LYS A 124 5.60 34.77 -17.42
C LYS A 124 4.33 35.37 -18.04
N LEU A 125 4.46 36.10 -19.15
CA LEU A 125 3.32 36.69 -19.84
C LEU A 125 2.33 35.61 -20.31
N VAL A 126 2.84 34.51 -20.88
CA VAL A 126 1.99 33.39 -21.34
C VAL A 126 1.30 32.71 -20.15
N ARG A 127 2.01 32.48 -19.04
CA ARG A 127 1.45 31.90 -17.81
C ARG A 127 0.32 32.74 -17.23
N ASN A 128 0.47 34.05 -17.18
CA ASN A 128 -0.58 34.94 -16.66
C ASN A 128 -1.87 34.87 -17.50
N ASN A 129 -1.74 34.67 -18.81
CA ASN A 129 -2.89 34.59 -19.71
C ASN A 129 -3.51 33.18 -19.77
N ILE A 130 -2.74 32.11 -19.47
CA ILE A 130 -3.28 30.74 -19.39
C ILE A 130 -3.87 30.39 -18.01
N ARG A 131 -3.48 31.09 -16.94
CA ARG A 131 -3.96 30.88 -15.56
C ARG A 131 -5.49 30.92 -15.42
N HIS A 132 -6.18 31.55 -16.36
CA HIS A 132 -7.64 31.64 -16.44
C HIS A 132 -8.19 31.18 -17.79
N ALA A 133 -7.36 30.53 -18.61
CA ALA A 133 -7.80 30.02 -19.90
C ALA A 133 -8.56 28.70 -19.75
N THR A 134 -9.54 28.51 -20.62
CA THR A 134 -10.29 27.26 -20.72
C THR A 134 -9.39 26.13 -21.24
N LYS A 135 -9.46 24.97 -20.60
CA LYS A 135 -8.89 23.66 -21.00
C LYS A 135 -8.85 23.42 -22.52
N ALA A 136 -9.86 23.92 -23.23
CA ALA A 136 -10.01 23.85 -24.68
C ALA A 136 -8.82 24.39 -25.50
N PHE A 137 -8.00 25.31 -24.97
CA PHE A 137 -6.82 25.83 -25.69
C PHE A 137 -5.73 24.75 -25.82
N VAL A 138 -5.39 24.10 -24.71
CA VAL A 138 -4.32 23.08 -24.67
C VAL A 138 -4.78 21.74 -25.24
N GLU A 139 -6.08 21.42 -25.16
CA GLU A 139 -6.64 20.17 -25.69
C GLU A 139 -6.54 20.06 -27.21
N LYS A 140 -6.60 21.19 -27.92
CA LYS A 140 -6.56 21.23 -29.39
C LYS A 140 -5.15 21.15 -29.97
N MET A 141 -4.12 21.31 -29.13
CA MET A 141 -2.73 21.28 -29.59
C MET A 141 -2.32 19.87 -30.00
N GLU A 142 -1.62 19.75 -31.12
CA GLU A 142 -0.89 18.54 -31.45
C GLU A 142 0.18 18.28 -30.38
N LYS A 143 0.54 17.00 -30.20
CA LYS A 143 1.47 16.55 -29.16
C LYS A 143 2.80 17.32 -29.17
N ASP A 144 3.45 17.44 -30.33
CA ASP A 144 4.79 18.03 -30.41
C ASP A 144 4.76 19.55 -30.15
N VAL A 145 3.71 20.22 -30.63
CA VAL A 145 3.42 21.62 -30.34
C VAL A 145 3.17 21.83 -28.84
N PHE A 146 2.35 20.96 -28.22
CA PHE A 146 2.08 21.02 -26.78
C PHE A 146 3.34 20.84 -25.95
N ILE A 147 4.21 19.90 -26.33
CA ILE A 147 5.50 19.67 -25.67
C ILE A 147 6.36 20.93 -25.75
N ALA A 148 6.52 21.53 -26.93
CA ALA A 148 7.29 22.76 -27.11
C ALA A 148 6.70 23.92 -26.27
N PHE A 149 5.37 24.04 -26.26
CA PHE A 149 4.66 25.03 -25.46
C PHE A 149 4.91 24.87 -23.97
N PHE A 150 4.79 23.65 -23.46
CA PHE A 150 5.00 23.39 -22.05
C PHE A 150 6.48 23.53 -21.66
N GLU A 151 7.43 23.13 -22.52
CA GLU A 151 8.86 23.36 -22.30
C GLU A 151 9.19 24.85 -22.20
N TYR A 152 8.57 25.69 -23.04
CA TYR A 152 8.72 27.13 -22.98
C TYR A 152 8.19 27.71 -21.67
N LEU A 153 7.02 27.27 -21.20
CA LEU A 153 6.48 27.72 -19.91
C LEU A 153 7.36 27.36 -18.71
N LEU A 154 8.16 26.30 -18.84
CA LEU A 154 9.10 25.85 -17.82
C LEU A 154 10.54 26.32 -18.07
N SER A 155 10.78 27.19 -19.06
CA SER A 155 12.15 27.58 -19.47
C SER A 155 12.86 28.45 -18.44
N ASP A 156 12.14 29.38 -17.81
CA ASP A 156 12.66 30.32 -16.81
C ASP A 156 12.71 29.75 -15.37
N LYS A 157 12.23 28.51 -15.19
CA LYS A 157 12.21 27.77 -13.91
C LYS A 157 11.42 28.46 -12.78
N ASP A 158 10.59 29.44 -13.09
CA ASP A 158 9.77 30.12 -12.08
C ASP A 158 8.49 29.31 -11.80
N PHE A 159 8.62 28.16 -11.14
CA PHE A 159 7.49 27.24 -10.96
C PHE A 159 6.32 27.85 -10.17
N ALA A 160 6.55 28.87 -9.33
CA ALA A 160 5.51 29.53 -8.54
C ALA A 160 4.45 30.19 -9.41
N GLU A 161 4.87 30.78 -10.52
CA GLU A 161 3.99 31.45 -11.48
C GLU A 161 3.18 30.46 -12.35
N LEU A 162 3.35 29.15 -12.20
CA LEU A 162 2.47 28.15 -12.82
C LEU A 162 1.20 27.88 -12.01
N ARG A 163 1.13 28.34 -10.75
CA ARG A 163 -0.07 28.15 -9.92
C ARG A 163 -1.30 28.74 -10.62
N GLY A 164 -2.39 27.98 -10.61
CA GLY A 164 -3.64 28.26 -11.33
C GLY A 164 -3.65 27.80 -12.80
N CYS A 165 -2.53 27.38 -13.39
CA CYS A 165 -2.51 26.95 -14.79
C CYS A 165 -3.01 25.51 -14.96
N THR A 166 -4.08 25.32 -15.74
CA THR A 166 -4.62 24.01 -16.14
C THR A 166 -3.92 23.48 -17.38
N ILE A 167 -2.79 22.80 -17.19
CA ILE A 167 -1.92 22.34 -18.29
C ILE A 167 -1.26 20.98 -18.06
N LEU A 168 -1.34 20.40 -16.87
CA LEU A 168 -0.67 19.12 -16.59
C LEU A 168 -1.48 17.96 -17.21
N PRO A 169 -1.01 17.23 -18.23
CA PRO A 169 -1.79 16.15 -18.82
C PRO A 169 -1.86 14.95 -17.86
N LEU A 170 -3.05 14.38 -17.72
CA LEU A 170 -3.36 13.29 -16.79
C LEU A 170 -3.72 12.00 -17.52
N MET A 171 -3.62 10.86 -16.84
CA MET A 171 -3.84 9.53 -17.43
C MET A 171 -5.29 9.28 -17.84
N ASP A 172 -6.25 9.96 -17.19
CA ASP A 172 -7.66 9.99 -17.60
C ASP A 172 -7.94 10.88 -18.83
N MET A 173 -6.87 11.33 -19.51
CA MET A 173 -6.90 12.23 -20.67
C MET A 173 -7.37 13.66 -20.36
N SER A 174 -7.56 13.99 -19.07
CA SER A 174 -7.85 15.36 -18.64
C SER A 174 -6.58 16.18 -18.42
N PHE A 175 -6.77 17.44 -18.00
CA PHE A 175 -5.69 18.36 -17.67
C PHE A 175 -5.84 18.82 -16.22
N GLY A 176 -4.81 18.57 -15.42
CA GLY A 176 -4.69 18.99 -14.04
C GLY A 176 -4.29 20.46 -13.93
N THR A 177 -4.73 21.08 -12.85
CA THR A 177 -4.42 22.47 -12.51
C THR A 177 -3.35 22.52 -11.44
N PHE A 178 -2.25 23.20 -11.73
CA PHE A 178 -1.22 23.46 -10.74
C PHE A 178 -1.78 24.35 -9.63
N GLY A 179 -1.54 24.04 -8.36
CA GLY A 179 -2.04 24.90 -7.29
C GLY A 179 -1.77 24.37 -5.89
N ALA A 180 -2.10 25.20 -4.90
CA ALA A 180 -2.18 24.79 -3.52
C ALA A 180 -3.59 24.21 -3.27
N GLY A 181 -3.67 22.91 -3.00
CA GLY A 181 -4.91 22.20 -2.73
C GLY A 181 -4.66 20.73 -2.37
N GLU A 182 -5.71 20.01 -1.99
CA GLU A 182 -5.64 18.61 -1.57
C GLU A 182 -5.31 17.65 -2.74
N ASN A 183 -5.59 18.07 -3.97
CA ASN A 183 -5.38 17.28 -5.17
C ASN A 183 -3.89 17.28 -5.59
N GLN A 184 -3.14 16.36 -5.00
CA GLN A 184 -1.79 15.99 -5.44
C GLN A 184 -1.84 15.16 -6.72
N PHE A 185 -0.91 15.45 -7.65
CA PHE A 185 -0.64 14.67 -8.85
C PHE A 185 0.68 13.91 -8.70
N TYR A 186 0.75 12.71 -9.30
CA TYR A 186 1.89 11.82 -9.14
C TYR A 186 2.51 11.46 -10.48
N ILE A 187 3.83 11.55 -10.55
CA ILE A 187 4.63 11.00 -11.65
C ILE A 187 5.03 9.58 -11.25
N ALA A 188 4.36 8.59 -11.84
CA ALA A 188 4.44 7.17 -11.48
C ALA A 188 4.73 6.29 -12.72
N SER A 189 5.35 5.14 -12.52
CA SER A 189 5.57 4.13 -13.57
C SER A 189 4.25 3.45 -13.99
N GLU A 190 4.23 2.79 -15.16
CA GLU A 190 3.01 2.10 -15.63
C GLU A 190 2.56 0.99 -14.67
N ALA A 191 3.51 0.30 -14.03
CA ALA A 191 3.22 -0.70 -13.01
C ALA A 191 2.55 -0.08 -11.77
N GLU A 192 3.08 1.04 -11.27
CA GLU A 192 2.50 1.77 -10.14
C GLU A 192 1.09 2.29 -10.44
N MET A 193 0.89 2.85 -11.63
CA MET A 193 -0.42 3.34 -12.07
C MET A 193 -1.45 2.21 -12.17
N ALA A 194 -1.03 1.02 -12.62
CA ALA A 194 -1.89 -0.17 -12.72
C ALA A 194 -2.40 -0.66 -11.36
N LEU A 195 -1.70 -0.36 -10.25
CA LEU A 195 -2.15 -0.65 -8.89
C LEU A 195 -3.33 0.23 -8.47
N PHE A 196 -3.53 1.40 -9.09
CA PHE A 196 -4.56 2.36 -8.70
C PHE A 196 -5.37 2.87 -9.90
N PRO A 197 -6.13 2.01 -10.60
CA PRO A 197 -6.84 2.38 -11.83
C PRO A 197 -7.88 3.49 -11.62
N ASN A 198 -8.50 3.56 -10.43
CA ASN A 198 -9.49 4.57 -10.06
C ASN A 198 -8.86 5.96 -9.77
N LEU A 199 -7.53 6.07 -9.80
CA LEU A 199 -6.79 7.31 -9.58
C LEU A 199 -6.10 7.81 -10.86
N SER A 200 -6.57 7.40 -12.04
CA SER A 200 -6.06 7.87 -13.34
C SER A 200 -6.04 9.40 -13.46
N SER A 201 -7.01 10.11 -12.85
CA SER A 201 -7.06 11.57 -12.77
C SER A 201 -6.00 12.20 -11.85
N ARG A 202 -5.24 11.38 -11.09
CA ARG A 202 -4.14 11.83 -10.23
C ARG A 202 -2.77 11.51 -10.80
N PHE A 203 -2.68 10.67 -11.84
CA PHE A 203 -1.39 10.32 -12.44
C PHE A 203 -1.09 11.16 -13.67
N VAL A 204 0.15 11.65 -13.75
CA VAL A 204 0.64 12.42 -14.90
C VAL A 204 0.80 11.50 -16.11
N ASN A 205 0.23 11.90 -17.25
CA ASN A 205 0.39 11.18 -18.50
C ASN A 205 1.75 11.48 -19.13
N GLN A 206 2.73 10.67 -18.76
CA GLN A 206 4.11 10.80 -19.24
C GLN A 206 4.25 10.63 -20.76
N ARG A 207 3.27 10.01 -21.44
CA ARG A 207 3.28 9.83 -22.91
C ARG A 207 2.95 11.12 -23.68
N ARG A 208 2.36 12.12 -23.01
CA ARG A 208 2.00 13.45 -23.56
C ARG A 208 3.08 14.52 -23.34
N ILE A 209 4.13 14.23 -22.59
CA ILE A 209 5.19 15.19 -22.23
C ILE A 209 6.57 14.63 -22.52
N SER A 210 7.57 15.49 -22.65
CA SER A 210 8.96 15.09 -22.85
C SER A 210 9.64 14.68 -21.53
N LYS A 211 10.73 13.92 -21.64
CA LYS A 211 11.61 13.61 -20.49
C LYS A 211 12.17 14.87 -19.82
N SER A 212 12.38 15.94 -20.59
CA SER A 212 12.85 17.24 -20.09
C SER A 212 11.81 17.88 -19.16
N ILE A 213 10.53 17.89 -19.56
CA ILE A 213 9.42 18.37 -18.72
C ILE A 213 9.34 17.53 -17.43
N ILE A 214 9.39 16.21 -17.56
CA ILE A 214 9.37 15.31 -16.39
C ILE A 214 10.50 15.66 -15.43
N ALA A 215 11.75 15.77 -15.92
CA ALA A 215 12.89 16.14 -15.08
C ALA A 215 12.72 17.48 -14.36
N LYS A 216 12.16 18.50 -15.03
CA LYS A 216 11.85 19.80 -14.41
C LYS A 216 10.77 19.68 -13.34
N LEU A 217 9.70 18.94 -13.58
CA LEU A 217 8.62 18.71 -12.61
C LEU A 217 9.07 17.86 -11.41
N LYS A 218 10.06 16.98 -11.59
CA LYS A 218 10.69 16.19 -10.51
C LYS A 218 11.71 16.97 -9.68
N SER A 219 12.08 18.19 -10.10
CA SER A 219 13.06 19.00 -9.37
C SER A 219 12.52 19.44 -8.01
N GLU A 220 13.40 19.57 -7.02
CA GLU A 220 13.03 20.00 -5.65
C GLU A 220 12.29 21.35 -5.63
N GLN A 221 12.72 22.29 -6.47
CA GLN A 221 12.06 23.59 -6.63
C GLN A 221 10.62 23.46 -7.13
N ALA A 222 10.36 22.52 -8.04
CA ALA A 222 9.01 22.28 -8.56
C ALA A 222 8.13 21.55 -7.53
N THR A 223 8.63 20.48 -6.91
CA THR A 223 7.85 19.63 -5.99
C THR A 223 7.50 20.33 -4.67
N THR A 224 8.26 21.35 -4.27
CA THR A 224 7.97 22.18 -3.10
C THR A 224 6.89 23.23 -3.37
N VAL A 225 6.79 23.71 -4.61
CA VAL A 225 5.94 24.85 -4.98
C VAL A 225 4.64 24.41 -5.65
N LEU A 226 4.68 23.30 -6.39
CA LEU A 226 3.57 22.70 -7.14
C LEU A 226 3.01 21.48 -6.39
N ASN A 227 1.76 21.13 -6.68
CA ASN A 227 1.10 19.90 -6.24
C ASN A 227 1.47 18.67 -7.08
N VAL A 228 2.69 18.61 -7.61
CA VAL A 228 3.20 17.45 -8.35
C VAL A 228 4.29 16.78 -7.55
N LYS A 229 4.15 15.48 -7.33
CA LYS A 229 5.10 14.68 -6.55
C LYS A 229 5.58 13.49 -7.35
N ASN A 230 6.77 13.02 -6.99
CA ASN A 230 7.20 11.69 -7.40
C ASN A 230 6.35 10.65 -6.68
N PHE A 231 6.06 9.56 -7.37
CA PHE A 231 5.54 8.38 -6.71
C PHE A 231 6.70 7.68 -6.00
N ASP A 232 6.70 7.76 -4.68
CA ASP A 232 7.67 7.13 -3.78
C ASP A 232 6.95 6.15 -2.83
N HIS A 233 7.70 5.50 -1.95
CA HIS A 233 7.13 4.50 -1.02
C HIS A 233 6.13 5.12 -0.04
N ASP A 234 6.36 6.35 0.42
CA ASP A 234 5.43 7.04 1.33
C ASP A 234 4.10 7.34 0.63
N VAL A 235 4.16 7.79 -0.63
CA VAL A 235 2.99 7.97 -1.48
C VAL A 235 2.27 6.65 -1.70
N PHE A 236 3.01 5.57 -2.02
CA PHE A 236 2.45 4.24 -2.22
C PHE A 236 1.68 3.76 -0.99
N VAL A 237 2.31 3.76 0.18
CA VAL A 237 1.71 3.34 1.45
C VAL A 237 0.46 4.18 1.77
N ARG A 238 0.52 5.49 1.57
CA ARG A 238 -0.65 6.37 1.79
C ARG A 238 -1.81 6.02 0.85
N LEU A 239 -1.55 5.80 -0.44
CA LEU A 239 -2.60 5.48 -1.41
C LEU A 239 -3.21 4.09 -1.16
N VAL A 240 -2.41 3.12 -0.73
CA VAL A 240 -2.91 1.82 -0.26
C VAL A 240 -3.85 2.02 0.93
N SER A 241 -3.43 2.79 1.93
CA SER A 241 -4.25 3.10 3.11
C SER A 241 -5.57 3.79 2.74
N ASP A 242 -5.52 4.83 1.90
CA ASP A 242 -6.70 5.59 1.46
C ASP A 242 -7.71 4.70 0.74
N LYS A 243 -7.25 3.78 -0.13
CA LYS A 243 -8.14 2.86 -0.85
C LYS A 243 -8.82 1.88 0.11
N LEU A 244 -8.07 1.34 1.08
CA LEU A 244 -8.59 0.43 2.08
C LEU A 244 -9.62 1.12 3.01
N LEU A 245 -9.39 2.37 3.39
CA LEU A 245 -10.30 3.17 4.23
C LEU A 245 -11.63 3.47 3.53
N ARG A 246 -11.63 3.67 2.21
CA ARG A 246 -12.86 3.94 1.44
C ARG A 246 -13.78 2.72 1.33
N GLY A 247 -13.30 1.53 1.70
CA GLY A 247 -14.12 0.32 1.70
C GLY A 247 -14.49 -0.19 0.30
N ASP A 248 -13.75 0.22 -0.74
CA ASP A 248 -13.94 -0.34 -2.08
C ASP A 248 -13.39 -1.78 -2.10
N ARG A 249 -14.31 -2.73 -1.92
CA ARG A 249 -14.02 -4.17 -1.80
C ARG A 249 -14.15 -4.93 -3.11
N THR A 250 -14.44 -4.25 -4.22
CA THR A 250 -14.56 -4.90 -5.52
C THR A 250 -13.19 -5.42 -5.95
N ASP A 251 -13.09 -6.72 -6.26
CA ASP A 251 -11.85 -7.40 -6.66
C ASP A 251 -10.65 -7.18 -5.71
N ILE A 252 -10.91 -6.99 -4.42
CA ILE A 252 -9.87 -6.66 -3.42
C ILE A 252 -8.79 -7.74 -3.35
N ASP A 253 -9.13 -9.02 -3.53
CA ASP A 253 -8.18 -10.13 -3.50
C ASP A 253 -7.17 -10.06 -4.65
N LYS A 254 -7.66 -9.80 -5.87
CA LYS A 254 -6.80 -9.65 -7.06
C LYS A 254 -5.93 -8.40 -6.94
N TRP A 255 -6.51 -7.30 -6.46
CA TRP A 255 -5.77 -6.08 -6.22
C TRP A 255 -4.69 -6.26 -5.15
N LEU A 256 -5.00 -6.92 -4.04
CA LEU A 256 -4.02 -7.24 -2.99
C LEU A 256 -2.90 -8.14 -3.52
N GLY A 257 -3.21 -9.13 -4.36
CA GLY A 257 -2.19 -9.93 -5.05
C GLY A 257 -1.19 -9.05 -5.80
N ASN A 258 -1.68 -8.13 -6.64
CA ASN A 258 -0.82 -7.20 -7.37
C ASN A 258 -0.02 -6.26 -6.45
N ILE A 259 -0.60 -5.84 -5.32
CA ILE A 259 0.10 -5.02 -4.32
C ILE A 259 1.27 -5.79 -3.71
N TRP A 260 1.05 -7.05 -3.33
CA TRP A 260 2.10 -7.87 -2.75
C TRP A 260 3.17 -8.27 -3.77
N ASP A 261 2.78 -8.54 -5.02
CA ASP A 261 3.72 -8.76 -6.13
C ASP A 261 4.63 -7.53 -6.32
N TYR A 262 4.08 -6.32 -6.23
CA TYR A 262 4.84 -5.08 -6.31
C TYR A 262 5.78 -4.90 -5.10
N VAL A 263 5.31 -5.20 -3.89
CA VAL A 263 6.13 -5.16 -2.66
C VAL A 263 7.27 -6.18 -2.70
N ASP A 264 7.02 -7.38 -3.21
CA ASP A 264 8.05 -8.42 -3.32
C ASP A 264 9.07 -8.11 -4.42
N ALA A 265 8.65 -7.40 -5.48
CA ALA A 265 9.53 -6.95 -6.55
C ALA A 265 10.47 -5.80 -6.14
N ASP A 266 10.09 -4.99 -5.13
CA ASP A 266 10.92 -3.89 -4.60
C ASP A 266 11.27 -4.11 -3.11
N PRO A 267 12.45 -4.68 -2.81
CA PRO A 267 12.93 -4.90 -1.45
C PRO A 267 13.11 -3.62 -0.63
N SER A 268 13.18 -2.44 -1.26
CA SER A 268 13.40 -1.18 -0.57
C SER A 268 12.14 -0.63 0.11
N ILE A 269 10.96 -1.17 -0.21
CA ILE A 269 9.72 -0.87 0.52
C ILE A 269 9.80 -1.46 1.93
N ASP A 270 9.68 -0.62 2.95
CA ASP A 270 9.68 -1.06 4.36
C ASP A 270 8.33 -1.68 4.74
N MET A 271 8.37 -2.92 5.25
CA MET A 271 7.18 -3.64 5.71
C MET A 271 6.58 -3.01 6.97
N ALA A 272 7.39 -2.33 7.80
CA ALA A 272 6.90 -1.65 8.99
C ALA A 272 5.90 -0.53 8.66
N ALA A 273 5.94 0.03 7.44
CA ALA A 273 4.98 1.03 6.98
C ALA A 273 3.53 0.51 6.96
N PHE A 274 3.33 -0.81 6.93
CA PHE A 274 2.02 -1.45 6.93
C PHE A 274 1.57 -1.99 8.31
N GLU A 275 2.32 -1.75 9.40
CA GLU A 275 1.98 -2.29 10.74
C GLU A 275 0.58 -1.89 11.23
N ASN A 276 0.11 -0.71 10.81
CA ASN A 276 -1.19 -0.15 11.21
C ASN A 276 -2.21 -0.10 10.07
N ILE A 277 -1.91 -0.72 8.92
CA ILE A 277 -2.79 -0.71 7.74
C ILE A 277 -3.40 -2.11 7.59
N PRO A 278 -4.74 -2.26 7.57
CA PRO A 278 -5.38 -3.56 7.43
C PRO A 278 -5.26 -4.04 5.97
N ILE A 279 -4.15 -4.70 5.65
CA ILE A 279 -3.74 -5.08 4.28
C ILE A 279 -3.70 -6.59 4.05
N LEU A 280 -3.66 -7.39 5.12
CA LEU A 280 -3.63 -8.85 5.01
C LEU A 280 -5.04 -9.43 5.01
N PRO A 281 -5.43 -10.19 3.98
CA PRO A 281 -6.68 -10.92 3.99
C PRO A 281 -6.59 -12.18 4.84
N THR A 282 -7.68 -12.48 5.52
CA THR A 282 -7.80 -13.63 6.42
C THR A 282 -8.65 -14.72 5.80
N ILE A 283 -8.27 -15.98 6.00
CA ILE A 283 -9.06 -17.13 5.58
C ILE A 283 -10.32 -17.24 6.46
N GLY A 284 -11.47 -17.46 5.82
CA GLY A 284 -12.76 -17.60 6.51
C GLY A 284 -13.42 -16.28 6.94
N SER A 285 -12.85 -15.12 6.59
CA SER A 285 -13.44 -13.81 6.86
C SER A 285 -13.12 -12.81 5.75
N THR A 286 -14.04 -11.87 5.50
CA THR A 286 -13.83 -10.76 4.56
C THR A 286 -13.10 -9.57 5.20
N MET A 287 -12.63 -9.73 6.45
CA MET A 287 -11.87 -8.72 7.16
C MET A 287 -10.39 -8.77 6.77
N LEU A 288 -9.79 -7.58 6.71
CA LEU A 288 -8.34 -7.44 6.56
C LEU A 288 -7.72 -7.11 7.91
N VAL A 289 -6.50 -7.58 8.13
CA VAL A 289 -5.72 -7.37 9.36
C VAL A 289 -4.40 -6.70 9.03
N SER A 290 -3.83 -6.00 10.01
CA SER A 290 -2.57 -5.28 9.83
C SER A 290 -1.36 -6.15 10.13
N LEU A 291 -0.18 -5.72 9.70
CA LEU A 291 1.10 -6.40 9.97
C LEU A 291 1.57 -6.21 11.42
N ASN A 292 0.70 -6.34 12.40
CA ASN A 292 1.05 -6.07 13.79
C ASN A 292 1.53 -7.34 14.50
N ARG A 293 2.78 -7.35 14.95
CA ARG A 293 3.41 -8.47 15.68
C ARG A 293 2.71 -8.87 16.99
N LYS A 294 1.83 -8.01 17.52
CA LYS A 294 1.02 -8.28 18.71
C LYS A 294 -0.28 -9.03 18.38
N LEU A 295 -0.66 -9.09 17.10
CA LEU A 295 -1.84 -9.84 16.67
C LEU A 295 -1.53 -11.33 16.52
N PRO A 296 -2.51 -12.21 16.79
CA PRO A 296 -2.37 -13.65 16.56
C PRO A 296 -2.48 -13.95 15.06
N LEU A 297 -1.40 -13.77 14.31
CA LEU A 297 -1.32 -14.05 12.87
C LEU A 297 -0.62 -15.39 12.64
N LEU A 298 -1.28 -16.33 11.97
CA LEU A 298 -0.77 -17.67 11.68
C LEU A 298 -0.93 -17.99 10.20
N TYR A 299 0.08 -18.54 9.55
CA TYR A 299 -0.11 -19.07 8.21
C TYR A 299 -0.99 -20.32 8.22
N GLU A 300 -1.79 -20.50 7.19
CA GLU A 300 -2.56 -21.72 6.97
C GLU A 300 -1.63 -22.93 6.74
N ASP A 301 -2.00 -24.08 7.31
CA ASP A 301 -1.59 -25.39 6.79
C ASP A 301 -2.80 -26.13 6.24
N ARG A 302 -2.87 -26.27 4.91
CA ARG A 302 -3.96 -26.98 4.21
C ARG A 302 -4.07 -28.46 4.59
N ARG A 303 -3.02 -29.04 5.18
CA ARG A 303 -3.03 -30.42 5.69
C ARG A 303 -3.69 -30.54 7.06
N GLN A 304 -3.95 -29.43 7.75
CA GLN A 304 -4.53 -29.37 9.09
C GLN A 304 -5.75 -28.42 9.15
N PRO A 305 -6.79 -28.65 8.32
CA PRO A 305 -7.95 -27.74 8.23
C PRO A 305 -8.71 -27.60 9.55
N ASP A 306 -8.78 -28.68 10.35
CA ASP A 306 -9.48 -28.67 11.64
C ASP A 306 -8.77 -27.74 12.65
N ILE A 307 -7.44 -27.72 12.65
CA ILE A 307 -6.67 -26.81 13.50
C ILE A 307 -6.84 -25.37 13.01
N ASN A 308 -6.80 -25.11 11.70
CA ASN A 308 -7.07 -23.78 11.17
C ASN A 308 -8.45 -23.27 11.63
N ALA A 309 -9.49 -24.11 11.56
CA ALA A 309 -10.84 -23.77 12.00
C ALA A 309 -10.90 -23.46 13.51
N ILE A 310 -10.23 -24.26 14.34
CA ILE A 310 -10.10 -24.01 15.78
C ILE A 310 -9.43 -22.66 16.03
N MET A 311 -8.33 -22.38 15.34
CA MET A 311 -7.58 -21.13 15.48
C MET A 311 -8.43 -19.91 15.10
N ILE A 312 -9.18 -19.99 14.00
CA ILE A 312 -10.13 -18.93 13.59
C ILE A 312 -11.19 -18.72 14.67
N LYS A 313 -11.78 -19.80 15.21
CA LYS A 313 -12.84 -19.76 16.22
C LYS A 313 -12.41 -19.12 17.54
N ILE A 314 -11.15 -19.28 17.93
CA ILE A 314 -10.58 -18.63 19.12
C ILE A 314 -10.02 -17.23 18.86
N GLY A 315 -10.22 -16.67 17.67
CA GLY A 315 -9.83 -15.29 17.34
C GLY A 315 -8.40 -15.13 16.82
N THR A 316 -7.77 -16.19 16.30
CA THR A 316 -6.53 -16.10 15.52
C THR A 316 -6.86 -15.80 14.06
N HIS A 317 -6.07 -14.95 13.43
CA HIS A 317 -6.20 -14.64 12.01
C HIS A 317 -5.32 -15.58 11.19
N VAL A 318 -5.95 -16.45 10.40
CA VAL A 318 -5.24 -17.40 9.54
C VAL A 318 -5.02 -16.77 8.17
N ILE A 319 -3.77 -16.79 7.68
CA ILE A 319 -3.32 -16.08 6.48
C ILE A 319 -2.88 -17.09 5.40
N ASP A 320 -3.25 -16.84 4.15
CA ASP A 320 -2.79 -17.64 3.01
C ASP A 320 -1.31 -17.33 2.70
N LYS A 321 -0.50 -18.37 2.50
CA LYS A 321 0.93 -18.25 2.17
C LYS A 321 1.19 -17.63 0.78
N ARG A 322 0.17 -17.51 -0.07
CA ARG A 322 0.32 -17.02 -1.46
C ARG A 322 0.71 -15.56 -1.62
N TYR A 323 0.54 -14.72 -0.59
CA TYR A 323 0.63 -13.26 -0.77
C TYR A 323 2.06 -12.74 -0.85
N SER A 324 2.88 -12.99 0.17
CA SER A 324 4.28 -12.52 0.16
C SER A 324 5.14 -13.37 1.07
N ASN A 325 6.39 -13.59 0.62
CA ASN A 325 7.42 -14.29 1.40
C ASN A 325 8.05 -13.39 2.47
N ARG A 326 7.83 -12.07 2.42
CA ARG A 326 8.40 -11.07 3.34
C ARG A 326 7.58 -10.92 4.64
N LEU A 327 6.50 -11.68 4.76
CA LEU A 327 5.57 -11.62 5.90
C LEU A 327 6.02 -12.47 7.10
N THR A 328 7.11 -13.22 6.99
CA THR A 328 7.63 -14.15 8.04
C THR A 328 7.94 -13.47 9.38
N ASP A 329 8.25 -12.18 9.38
CA ASP A 329 8.49 -11.39 10.59
C ASP A 329 7.20 -10.96 11.32
N PHE A 330 6.05 -11.12 10.67
CA PHE A 330 4.75 -10.66 11.16
C PHE A 330 3.75 -11.80 11.32
N VAL A 331 3.80 -12.79 10.42
CA VAL A 331 2.93 -13.96 10.40
C VAL A 331 3.73 -15.18 10.81
N LEU A 332 3.24 -15.88 11.83
CA LEU A 332 3.92 -17.06 12.34
C LEU A 332 3.70 -18.26 11.43
N ASP A 333 4.76 -19.03 11.17
CA ASP A 333 4.65 -20.32 10.49
C ASP A 333 3.77 -21.29 11.29
N PHE A 334 3.06 -22.14 10.55
CA PHE A 334 2.25 -23.19 11.16
C PHE A 334 3.13 -24.25 11.81
N SER A 335 3.16 -24.27 13.14
CA SER A 335 3.85 -25.27 13.98
C SER A 335 3.16 -25.37 15.34
N ALA A 336 3.38 -26.46 16.09
CA ALA A 336 2.78 -26.62 17.42
C ALA A 336 3.17 -25.47 18.37
N THR A 337 4.44 -25.07 18.36
CA THR A 337 4.96 -23.94 19.15
C THR A 337 4.28 -22.62 18.78
N ASN A 338 4.10 -22.34 17.48
CA ASN A 338 3.47 -21.10 17.03
C ASN A 338 1.95 -21.10 17.22
N VAL A 339 1.29 -22.26 17.15
CA VAL A 339 -0.12 -22.42 17.52
C VAL A 339 -0.33 -22.01 18.98
N LEU A 340 0.50 -22.51 19.90
CA LEU A 340 0.44 -22.12 21.32
C LEU A 340 0.71 -20.62 21.51
N LYS A 341 1.70 -20.08 20.79
CA LYS A 341 1.99 -18.64 20.81
C LYS A 341 0.79 -17.81 20.33
N CYS A 342 0.12 -18.22 19.25
CA CYS A 342 -1.09 -17.56 18.76
C CYS A 342 -2.25 -17.63 19.75
N ILE A 343 -2.46 -18.76 20.44
CA ILE A 343 -3.48 -18.86 21.51
C ILE A 343 -3.21 -17.82 22.60
N HIS A 344 -1.94 -17.69 23.03
CA HIS A 344 -1.55 -16.71 24.03
C HIS A 344 -1.71 -15.25 23.54
N LEU A 345 -1.36 -14.97 22.29
CA LEU A 345 -1.57 -13.66 21.66
C LEU A 345 -3.07 -13.32 21.55
N ALA A 346 -3.90 -14.29 21.14
CA ALA A 346 -5.36 -14.13 21.06
C ALA A 346 -5.97 -13.86 22.43
N SER A 347 -5.54 -14.58 23.47
CA SER A 347 -5.93 -14.34 24.87
C SER A 347 -5.56 -12.92 25.34
N THR A 348 -4.34 -12.48 25.03
CA THR A 348 -3.86 -11.13 25.38
C THR A 348 -4.64 -10.04 24.64
N ASN A 349 -4.86 -10.21 23.34
CA ASN A 349 -5.59 -9.26 22.50
C ASN A 349 -7.06 -9.14 22.91
N ALA A 350 -7.71 -10.28 23.21
CA ALA A 350 -9.09 -10.32 23.68
C ALA A 350 -9.24 -9.88 25.15
N LYS A 351 -8.13 -9.70 25.89
CA LYS A 351 -8.11 -9.46 27.34
C LYS A 351 -8.89 -10.51 28.13
N ARG A 352 -8.77 -11.77 27.72
CA ARG A 352 -9.45 -12.93 28.33
C ARG A 352 -8.42 -13.95 28.78
N SER A 353 -8.74 -14.71 29.83
CA SER A 353 -7.94 -15.88 30.18
C SER A 353 -7.98 -16.92 29.06
N ILE A 354 -6.96 -17.76 28.97
CA ILE A 354 -6.92 -18.89 28.02
C ILE A 354 -8.15 -19.79 28.20
N LYS A 355 -8.58 -20.00 29.46
CA LYS A 355 -9.76 -20.81 29.77
C LYS A 355 -11.04 -20.24 29.14
N GLU A 356 -11.25 -18.93 29.27
CA GLU A 356 -12.40 -18.23 28.67
C GLU A 356 -12.34 -18.23 27.14
N LEU A 357 -11.14 -18.07 26.57
CA LEU A 357 -10.92 -18.06 25.13
C LEU A 357 -11.35 -19.39 24.49
N LEU A 358 -11.07 -20.51 25.15
CA LEU A 358 -11.38 -21.85 24.65
C LEU A 358 -12.81 -22.32 24.96
N LEU A 359 -13.61 -21.57 25.74
CA LEU A 359 -15.01 -21.93 26.05
C LEU A 359 -15.86 -22.29 24.82
N PRO A 360 -15.75 -21.60 23.66
CA PRO A 360 -16.54 -21.93 22.47
C PRO A 360 -16.18 -23.27 21.82
N LEU A 361 -15.05 -23.89 22.18
CA LEU A 361 -14.61 -25.16 21.60
C LEU A 361 -15.40 -26.34 22.17
N SER A 362 -15.91 -27.16 21.26
CA SER A 362 -16.55 -28.45 21.52
C SER A 362 -15.54 -29.48 22.05
N ALA A 363 -16.05 -30.58 22.59
CA ALA A 363 -15.24 -31.71 23.06
C ALA A 363 -14.31 -32.26 21.95
N ILE A 364 -14.86 -32.45 20.74
CA ILE A 364 -14.11 -32.94 19.57
C ILE A 364 -12.98 -31.97 19.21
N GLU A 365 -13.26 -30.67 19.13
CA GLU A 365 -12.25 -29.66 18.81
C GLU A 365 -11.12 -29.62 19.85
N ARG A 366 -11.44 -29.78 21.14
CA ARG A 366 -10.44 -29.85 22.21
C ARG A 366 -9.56 -31.09 22.10
N ASP A 367 -10.15 -32.25 21.82
CA ASP A 367 -9.40 -33.48 21.63
C ASP A 367 -8.55 -33.44 20.35
N THR A 368 -9.04 -32.82 19.28
CA THR A 368 -8.27 -32.58 18.05
C THR A 368 -7.05 -31.69 18.33
N LEU A 369 -7.24 -30.56 19.03
CA LEU A 369 -6.14 -29.68 19.41
C LEU A 369 -5.11 -30.39 20.29
N LYS A 370 -5.56 -31.15 21.29
CA LYS A 370 -4.68 -31.96 22.16
C LYS A 370 -3.88 -32.99 21.35
N THR A 371 -4.56 -33.76 20.50
CA THR A 371 -3.94 -34.80 19.68
C THR A 371 -2.91 -34.20 18.72
N PHE A 372 -3.21 -33.05 18.12
CA PHE A 372 -2.26 -32.31 17.29
C PHE A 372 -1.01 -31.92 18.07
N LEU A 373 -1.14 -31.34 19.26
CA LEU A 373 -0.01 -30.94 20.10
C LEU A 373 0.82 -32.15 20.56
N GLN A 374 0.16 -33.27 20.89
CA GLN A 374 0.83 -34.52 21.26
C GLN A 374 1.64 -35.14 20.12
N ARG A 375 1.10 -35.15 18.90
CA ARG A 375 1.79 -35.72 17.73
C ARG A 375 2.98 -34.90 17.24
N ASN A 376 3.04 -33.63 17.64
CA ASN A 376 4.12 -32.71 17.28
C ASN A 376 4.99 -32.39 18.52
N ASP A 377 5.22 -33.39 19.37
CA ASP A 377 6.01 -33.25 20.58
C ASP A 377 7.47 -32.80 20.29
N TYR A 378 8.04 -33.24 19.17
CA TYR A 378 9.35 -32.80 18.71
C TYR A 378 9.44 -31.27 18.59
N ASP A 379 8.44 -30.62 17.98
CA ASP A 379 8.39 -29.16 17.83
C ASP A 379 8.30 -28.41 19.16
N LEU A 380 7.74 -29.05 20.20
CA LEU A 380 7.50 -28.47 21.51
C LEU A 380 8.68 -28.64 22.47
N PHE A 381 9.37 -29.78 22.40
CA PHE A 381 10.37 -30.20 23.40
C PHE A 381 11.81 -30.27 22.88
N ASN A 382 12.09 -29.87 21.64
CA ASN A 382 13.46 -29.87 21.12
C ASN A 382 14.38 -28.93 21.94
N SER A 383 15.51 -29.48 22.40
CA SER A 383 16.36 -28.98 23.51
C SER A 383 17.24 -27.78 23.19
N GLN A 384 17.20 -27.24 21.96
CA GLN A 384 18.09 -26.15 21.53
C GLN A 384 17.50 -24.74 21.67
N SER A 385 16.29 -24.55 22.22
CA SER A 385 15.70 -23.20 22.35
C SER A 385 15.10 -22.91 23.73
N VAL A 386 15.44 -21.74 24.28
CA VAL A 386 14.83 -21.12 25.47
C VAL A 386 13.29 -20.99 25.35
N ARG A 387 12.76 -21.04 24.12
CA ARG A 387 11.33 -20.94 23.77
C ARG A 387 10.49 -22.15 24.23
N SER A 388 11.10 -23.30 24.52
CA SER A 388 10.38 -24.49 24.98
C SER A 388 9.65 -24.26 26.31
N SER A 389 10.28 -23.56 27.26
CA SER A 389 9.71 -23.28 28.59
C SER A 389 8.36 -22.54 28.54
N ARG A 390 8.29 -21.43 27.80
CA ARG A 390 7.06 -20.62 27.71
C ARG A 390 5.95 -21.34 26.95
N SER A 391 6.28 -22.08 25.90
CA SER A 391 5.30 -22.89 25.16
C SER A 391 4.71 -23.99 26.04
N ILE A 392 5.53 -24.66 26.84
CA ILE A 392 5.08 -25.67 27.81
C ILE A 392 4.19 -25.03 28.86
N ASP A 393 4.53 -23.85 29.38
CA ASP A 393 3.67 -23.14 30.33
C ASP A 393 2.30 -22.78 29.77
N ILE A 394 2.23 -22.37 28.50
CA ILE A 394 0.97 -22.10 27.80
C ILE A 394 0.19 -23.40 27.62
N LEU A 395 0.84 -24.46 27.14
CA LEU A 395 0.25 -25.79 26.97
C LEU A 395 -0.38 -26.30 28.27
N CYS A 396 0.32 -26.15 29.39
CA CYS A 396 -0.16 -26.60 30.68
C CYS A 396 -1.35 -25.80 31.23
N GLN A 397 -1.63 -24.61 30.68
CA GLN A 397 -2.80 -23.79 31.00
C GLN A 397 -4.03 -24.13 30.13
N LEU A 398 -3.87 -24.88 29.04
CA LEU A 398 -4.96 -25.18 28.12
C LEU A 398 -5.97 -26.16 28.73
N PRO A 399 -7.26 -25.81 28.83
CA PRO A 399 -8.31 -26.75 29.24
C PRO A 399 -8.66 -27.73 28.11
N ILE A 400 -7.71 -28.57 27.72
CA ILE A 400 -7.87 -29.56 26.62
C ILE A 400 -7.65 -31.00 27.11
N PHE A 401 -7.27 -31.19 28.38
CA PHE A 401 -7.08 -32.51 28.95
C PHE A 401 -8.39 -33.03 29.51
N ARG A 402 -8.87 -34.13 28.95
CA ARG A 402 -10.10 -34.81 29.34
C ARG A 402 -9.87 -35.55 30.66
N ALA A 403 -10.44 -35.03 31.74
CA ALA A 403 -10.21 -35.52 33.11
C ALA A 403 -11.53 -35.90 33.80
N PHE A 404 -11.46 -36.92 34.66
CA PHE A 404 -12.55 -37.31 35.53
C PHE A 404 -12.51 -36.47 36.81
N GLU A 405 -13.61 -35.79 37.14
CA GLU A 405 -13.85 -35.17 38.47
C GLU A 405 -14.74 -36.05 39.36
N SER A 406 -15.41 -37.04 38.76
CA SER A 406 -16.09 -38.15 39.43
C SER A 406 -16.20 -39.31 38.45
N SER A 407 -16.69 -40.47 38.89
CA SER A 407 -16.88 -41.65 38.04
C SER A 407 -17.83 -41.43 36.85
N LEU A 408 -18.69 -40.40 36.91
CA LEU A 408 -19.68 -40.09 35.87
C LEU A 408 -19.49 -38.71 35.21
N ASN A 409 -18.60 -37.87 35.74
CA ASN A 409 -18.40 -36.51 35.25
C ASN A 409 -17.01 -36.35 34.64
N VAL A 410 -16.98 -36.11 33.32
CA VAL A 410 -15.76 -35.85 32.56
C VAL A 410 -15.75 -34.40 32.12
N VAL A 411 -14.69 -33.70 32.49
CA VAL A 411 -14.50 -32.27 32.22
C VAL A 411 -13.16 -32.04 31.53
N TYR A 412 -13.03 -30.90 30.85
CA TYR A 412 -11.76 -30.49 30.27
C TYR A 412 -11.03 -29.53 31.21
N LYS A 413 -9.80 -29.89 31.58
CA LYS A 413 -9.00 -29.19 32.59
C LYS A 413 -7.60 -28.86 32.09
N PRO A 414 -6.97 -27.80 32.62
CA PRO A 414 -5.54 -27.56 32.44
C PRO A 414 -4.69 -28.70 32.98
N ALA A 415 -3.53 -28.96 32.38
CA ALA A 415 -2.61 -30.01 32.84
C ALA A 415 -2.22 -29.84 34.32
N LYS A 416 -2.04 -28.60 34.78
CA LYS A 416 -1.65 -28.27 36.17
C LYS A 416 -2.71 -28.65 37.21
N GLU A 417 -3.96 -28.87 36.79
CA GLU A 417 -5.07 -29.28 37.68
C GLU A 417 -5.30 -30.79 37.66
N CYS A 418 -4.50 -31.54 36.90
CA CYS A 418 -4.71 -32.96 36.61
C CYS A 418 -3.62 -33.84 37.22
N HIS A 419 -3.99 -35.09 37.50
CA HIS A 419 -3.04 -36.15 37.83
C HIS A 419 -3.20 -37.32 36.85
N LEU A 420 -2.09 -37.91 36.41
CA LEU A 420 -2.11 -39.08 35.55
C LEU A 420 -2.42 -40.34 36.37
N LEU A 421 -3.35 -41.15 35.89
CA LEU A 421 -3.69 -42.43 36.48
C LEU A 421 -2.54 -43.44 36.27
N PRO A 422 -2.20 -44.27 37.26
CA PRO A 422 -1.21 -45.31 37.06
C PRO A 422 -1.64 -46.25 35.94
N GLN A 423 -0.66 -46.79 35.21
CA GLN A 423 -0.92 -47.71 34.11
C GLN A 423 -1.77 -48.92 34.55
N ASP A 424 -2.71 -49.32 33.68
CA ASP A 424 -3.59 -50.48 33.84
C ASP A 424 -4.58 -50.46 35.04
N LEU A 425 -4.80 -49.30 35.65
CA LEU A 425 -5.85 -49.12 36.66
C LEU A 425 -7.08 -48.42 36.08
N PRO A 426 -8.32 -48.82 36.46
CA PRO A 426 -9.52 -48.10 36.07
C PRO A 426 -9.81 -46.93 37.04
N VAL A 427 -10.52 -45.91 36.55
CA VAL A 427 -11.02 -44.83 37.41
C VAL A 427 -12.24 -45.32 38.19
N PHE A 428 -12.08 -45.52 39.50
CA PHE A 428 -13.18 -45.93 40.38
C PHE A 428 -13.97 -44.75 40.94
N SER A 429 -13.27 -43.78 41.52
CA SER A 429 -13.82 -42.52 42.01
C SER A 429 -12.74 -41.45 41.92
N VAL A 430 -13.10 -40.20 42.21
CA VAL A 430 -12.16 -39.09 42.23
C VAL A 430 -12.39 -38.31 43.51
N ARG A 431 -11.33 -38.12 44.29
CA ARG A 431 -11.36 -37.29 45.50
C ARG A 431 -11.81 -35.87 45.15
N SER A 432 -12.64 -35.28 46.00
CA SER A 432 -13.12 -33.89 45.80
C SER A 432 -11.94 -32.92 45.64
N GLY A 433 -12.01 -32.07 44.61
CA GLY A 433 -10.95 -31.11 44.26
C GLY A 433 -9.81 -31.68 43.39
N MET A 434 -9.91 -32.94 42.97
CA MET A 434 -8.93 -33.62 42.12
C MET A 434 -9.50 -33.91 40.73
N ALA A 435 -8.63 -33.96 39.72
CA ALA A 435 -9.00 -34.40 38.37
C ALA A 435 -8.01 -35.48 37.89
N ILE A 436 -8.53 -36.63 37.42
CA ILE A 436 -7.71 -37.78 37.00
C ILE A 436 -7.75 -37.93 35.48
N LEU A 437 -6.58 -38.05 34.85
CA LEU A 437 -6.40 -38.35 33.43
C LEU A 437 -6.13 -39.84 33.22
N CYS A 438 -6.89 -40.48 32.34
CA CYS A 438 -6.60 -41.86 31.92
C CYS A 438 -5.51 -41.90 30.84
N ASN A 439 -4.71 -42.96 30.87
CA ASN A 439 -3.70 -43.24 29.85
C ASN A 439 -4.30 -43.46 28.45
N ASP A 440 -5.56 -43.89 28.36
CA ASP A 440 -6.28 -44.02 27.09
C ASP A 440 -6.46 -42.67 26.34
N TYR A 441 -6.39 -41.55 27.06
CA TYR A 441 -6.63 -40.22 26.52
C TYR A 441 -5.38 -39.34 26.45
N THR A 442 -4.31 -39.69 27.16
CA THR A 442 -3.07 -38.91 27.22
C THR A 442 -1.87 -39.83 27.23
N ASP A 443 -0.97 -39.67 26.25
CA ASP A 443 0.30 -40.40 26.22
C ASP A 443 1.12 -40.10 27.48
N GLY A 444 1.51 -41.13 28.24
CA GLY A 444 2.29 -41.00 29.47
C GLY A 444 3.65 -40.33 29.26
N ASN A 445 4.32 -40.55 28.12
CA ASN A 445 5.56 -39.86 27.78
C ASN A 445 5.33 -38.36 27.56
N PHE A 446 4.23 -38.00 26.90
CA PHE A 446 3.86 -36.60 26.73
C PHE A 446 3.51 -35.96 28.07
N ALA A 447 2.71 -36.64 28.91
CA ALA A 447 2.33 -36.18 30.23
C ALA A 447 3.55 -35.93 31.14
N ALA A 448 4.54 -36.83 31.10
CA ALA A 448 5.81 -36.66 31.81
C ALA A 448 6.59 -35.43 31.31
N LYS A 449 6.66 -35.20 29.99
CA LYS A 449 7.36 -34.03 29.41
C LYS A 449 6.76 -32.69 29.82
N ILE A 450 5.46 -32.63 30.12
CA ILE A 450 4.78 -31.42 30.63
C ILE A 450 4.61 -31.39 32.14
N ASN A 451 5.26 -32.30 32.87
CA ASN A 451 5.25 -32.43 34.33
C ASN A 451 3.84 -32.59 34.92
N ILE A 452 2.96 -33.36 34.28
CA ILE A 452 1.72 -33.81 34.94
C ILE A 452 2.12 -34.82 36.03
N PRO A 453 1.72 -34.62 37.30
CA PRO A 453 2.03 -35.57 38.36
C PRO A 453 1.31 -36.90 38.14
N GLU A 454 2.05 -38.00 38.18
CA GLU A 454 1.47 -39.35 38.19
C GLU A 454 1.07 -39.72 39.61
N LEU A 455 -0.12 -40.29 39.78
CA LEU A 455 -0.51 -40.85 41.07
C LEU A 455 0.32 -42.08 41.39
N SER A 456 0.71 -42.23 42.65
CA SER A 456 1.19 -43.55 43.08
C SER A 456 0.01 -44.52 43.14
N VAL A 457 0.26 -45.79 42.84
CA VAL A 457 -0.77 -46.85 43.00
C VAL A 457 -1.32 -46.86 44.43
N VAL A 458 -0.45 -46.62 45.42
CA VAL A 458 -0.82 -46.57 46.83
C VAL A 458 -1.77 -45.41 47.11
N ASP A 459 -1.49 -44.22 46.60
CA ASP A 459 -2.33 -43.04 46.80
C ASP A 459 -3.65 -43.15 46.03
N HIS A 460 -3.63 -43.72 44.83
CA HIS A 460 -4.86 -43.98 44.08
C HIS A 460 -5.78 -44.95 44.83
N VAL A 461 -5.26 -46.08 45.31
CA VAL A 461 -6.04 -47.03 46.11
C VAL A 461 -6.54 -46.38 47.40
N ARG A 462 -5.66 -45.69 48.14
CA ARG A 462 -6.00 -45.06 49.42
C ARG A 462 -7.11 -44.02 49.28
N ASP A 463 -6.98 -43.12 48.31
CA ASP A 463 -7.78 -41.90 48.26
C ASP A 463 -8.98 -42.01 47.31
N ASN A 464 -8.91 -42.92 46.33
CA ASN A 464 -9.91 -43.02 45.25
C ASN A 464 -10.59 -44.40 45.16
N VAL A 465 -10.15 -45.42 45.92
CA VAL A 465 -10.79 -46.75 45.92
C VAL A 465 -11.34 -47.09 47.29
N LEU A 466 -10.49 -47.10 48.33
CA LEU A 466 -10.87 -47.51 49.68
C LEU A 466 -12.04 -46.73 50.30
N PRO A 467 -12.18 -45.39 50.14
CA PRO A 467 -13.25 -44.62 50.77
C PRO A 467 -14.65 -44.96 50.25
N PHE A 468 -14.74 -45.63 49.10
CA PHE A 468 -15.99 -45.94 48.41
C PHE A 468 -16.35 -47.44 48.47
N LEU A 469 -15.55 -48.24 49.18
CA LEU A 469 -15.90 -49.63 49.49
C LEU A 469 -17.04 -49.64 50.52
N LYS A 470 -18.09 -50.43 50.26
CA LYS A 470 -19.31 -50.52 51.10
C LYS A 470 -19.05 -50.91 52.57
N ASN A 471 -17.86 -51.42 52.90
CA ASN A 471 -17.41 -51.71 54.25
C ASN A 471 -16.04 -51.03 54.47
N PRO A 472 -15.95 -49.95 55.27
CA PRO A 472 -14.66 -49.32 55.58
C PRO A 472 -13.78 -50.34 56.31
N LEU A 473 -12.57 -50.57 55.78
CA LEU A 473 -11.61 -51.47 56.40
C LEU A 473 -11.22 -50.93 57.79
N PRO A 474 -10.99 -51.81 58.79
CA PRO A 474 -10.44 -51.38 60.06
C PRO A 474 -9.13 -50.63 59.82
N GLY A 475 -9.00 -49.40 60.34
CA GLY A 475 -7.81 -48.54 60.21
C GLY A 475 -6.44 -49.27 60.28
N PRO A 476 -6.21 -50.21 61.22
CA PRO A 476 -4.92 -50.92 61.30
C PRO A 476 -4.67 -51.96 60.20
N LYS A 477 -5.67 -52.31 59.38
CA LYS A 477 -5.54 -53.28 58.27
C LYS A 477 -5.46 -52.63 56.89
N ILE A 478 -5.51 -51.30 56.81
CA ILE A 478 -5.43 -50.56 55.54
C ILE A 478 -4.13 -50.90 54.80
N ASP A 479 -2.99 -50.97 55.49
CA ASP A 479 -1.70 -51.27 54.86
C ASP A 479 -1.59 -52.73 54.36
N GLU A 480 -2.13 -53.69 55.11
CA GLU A 480 -2.21 -55.10 54.68
C GLU A 480 -3.16 -55.28 53.49
N TYR A 481 -4.30 -54.59 53.52
CA TYR A 481 -5.28 -54.66 52.45
C TYR A 481 -4.82 -53.90 51.19
N GLN A 482 -4.08 -52.81 51.33
CA GLN A 482 -3.38 -52.14 50.23
C GLN A 482 -2.38 -53.09 49.56
N LYS A 483 -1.56 -53.81 50.35
CA LYS A 483 -0.65 -54.85 49.81
C LYS A 483 -1.42 -55.99 49.13
N PHE A 484 -2.54 -56.40 49.70
CA PHE A 484 -3.40 -57.43 49.11
C PHE A 484 -4.02 -56.97 47.79
N LEU A 485 -4.69 -55.81 47.75
CA LEU A 485 -5.23 -55.23 46.51
C LEU A 485 -4.14 -55.00 45.47
N TYR A 486 -2.96 -54.52 45.88
CA TYR A 486 -1.81 -54.37 44.99
C TYR A 486 -1.40 -55.70 44.35
N SER A 487 -1.36 -56.78 45.13
CA SER A 487 -1.04 -58.12 44.60
C SER A 487 -2.15 -58.70 43.73
N GLN A 488 -3.43 -58.43 44.04
CA GLN A 488 -4.57 -58.90 43.24
C GLN A 488 -4.74 -58.12 41.94
N LEU A 489 -4.71 -56.78 41.95
CA LEU A 489 -4.79 -55.94 40.76
C LEU A 489 -3.65 -56.26 39.79
N ARG A 490 -2.41 -56.40 40.30
CA ARG A 490 -1.26 -56.76 39.46
C ARG A 490 -1.38 -58.17 38.87
N ARG A 491 -2.01 -59.10 39.60
CA ARG A 491 -2.27 -60.47 39.13
C ARG A 491 -3.37 -60.51 38.07
N GLU A 492 -4.46 -59.77 38.23
CA GLU A 492 -5.52 -59.70 37.22
C GLU A 492 -5.07 -58.97 35.95
N VAL A 493 -4.33 -57.86 36.07
CA VAL A 493 -3.71 -57.18 34.92
C VAL A 493 -2.73 -58.10 34.18
N ALA A 494 -1.92 -58.88 34.90
CA ALA A 494 -1.02 -59.86 34.29
C ALA A 494 -1.78 -60.99 33.57
N THR A 495 -2.94 -61.40 34.10
CA THR A 495 -3.79 -62.44 33.49
C THR A 495 -4.46 -61.90 32.22
N ALA A 496 -4.98 -60.66 32.26
CA ALA A 496 -5.58 -59.99 31.11
C ALA A 496 -4.58 -59.71 29.96
N LEU A 497 -3.32 -59.37 30.28
CA LEU A 497 -2.23 -59.23 29.30
C LEU A 497 -1.81 -60.56 28.67
N GLN A 498 -2.04 -61.68 29.36
CA GLN A 498 -1.76 -63.02 28.86
C GLN A 498 -2.85 -63.48 27.89
N ASP A 499 -4.11 -63.18 28.20
CA ASP A 499 -5.27 -63.48 27.35
C ASP A 499 -5.26 -62.70 26.02
N VAL A 500 -4.75 -61.46 26.01
CA VAL A 500 -4.56 -60.66 24.77
C VAL A 500 -3.44 -61.22 23.88
N LYS A 501 -2.42 -61.88 24.45
CA LYS A 501 -1.34 -62.55 23.69
C LYS A 501 -1.74 -63.92 23.16
N THR A 502 -2.79 -64.53 23.68
CA THR A 502 -3.28 -65.86 23.26
C THR A 502 -4.54 -65.83 22.40
N ALA A 503 -5.07 -64.65 22.07
CA ALA A 503 -6.12 -64.52 21.07
C ALA A 503 -5.57 -64.96 19.69
N PRO A 504 -6.17 -65.95 19.02
CA PRO A 504 -5.68 -66.41 17.72
C PRO A 504 -5.85 -65.32 16.66
N ASP A 505 -4.79 -65.12 15.87
CA ASP A 505 -4.83 -64.33 14.63
C ASP A 505 -6.02 -64.77 13.77
N HIS A 506 -7.04 -63.92 13.66
CA HIS A 506 -8.02 -64.07 12.59
C HIS A 506 -7.32 -63.78 11.26
N PRO A 507 -7.39 -64.68 10.26
CA PRO A 507 -6.73 -64.47 8.98
C PRO A 507 -7.39 -63.31 8.25
N LYS A 508 -6.54 -62.41 7.74
CA LYS A 508 -6.90 -61.34 6.83
C LYS A 508 -7.69 -61.89 5.64
N GLN A 509 -8.87 -61.30 5.38
CA GLN A 509 -9.42 -61.10 4.05
C GLN A 509 -9.78 -59.63 3.89
#